data_AF-A0A2U2B350-F1
#
_entry.id   AF-A0A2U2B350-F1
#
_cell.length_a   1.000
_cell.length_b   1.000
_cell.length_c   1.000
_cell.angle_alpha   90.00
_cell.angle_beta   90.00
_cell.angle_gamma   90.00
#
_symmetry.space_group_name_H-M   'P 1'
#
loop_
_entity.id
_entity.type
_entity.pdbx_description
1 polymer ?
#
loop_
_entity_poly.entity_id
_entity_poly.type
_entity_poly.pdbx_seq_one_letter_code
_entity_poly.pdbx_strand_id
1 'polypeptide(L)'
;MRMTLTTFKQLYQEYQESGLKIKDFCANQCLAPSTFYYWRNKLEEASQHQPVDFVPLAFGSNKPAANNQAIKYPVKSLGISENNAPIELVFPNGTKMVLRDNIDMQLLKRIVHLFD
;
A
#
# COMPACT_ATOMS: atom_id res chain seq x y z
N MET A 1 27.02 10.71 -11.56
CA MET A 1 26.10 9.57 -11.35
C MET A 1 24.69 10.12 -11.20
N ARG A 2 23.72 9.67 -12.00
CA ARG A 2 22.31 10.04 -11.76
C ARG A 2 21.82 9.19 -10.59
N MET A 3 21.45 9.83 -9.49
CA MET A 3 20.87 9.13 -8.34
C MET A 3 19.40 8.84 -8.63
N THR A 4 18.98 7.60 -8.42
CA THR A 4 17.58 7.15 -8.51
C THR A 4 17.18 6.50 -7.17
N LEU A 5 15.89 6.29 -6.94
CA LEU A 5 15.41 5.69 -5.70
C LEU A 5 15.99 4.28 -5.47
N THR A 6 16.12 3.48 -6.53
CA THR A 6 16.69 2.12 -6.46
C THR A 6 18.18 2.14 -6.18
N THR A 7 18.94 3.00 -6.86
CA THR A 7 20.38 3.16 -6.63
C THR A 7 20.65 3.68 -5.22
N PHE A 8 19.83 4.61 -4.72
CA PHE A 8 19.96 5.10 -3.35
C PHE A 8 19.61 4.03 -2.31
N LYS A 9 18.62 3.15 -2.56
CA LYS A 9 18.31 2.02 -1.66
C LYS A 9 19.52 1.10 -1.46
N GLN A 10 20.21 0.76 -2.54
CA GLN A 10 21.43 -0.07 -2.47
C GLN A 10 22.53 0.63 -1.67
N LEU A 11 22.79 1.90 -1.99
CA LEU A 11 23.77 2.72 -1.26
C LEU A 11 23.42 2.89 0.23
N TYR A 12 22.14 2.99 0.56
CA TYR A 12 21.67 3.08 1.94
C TYR A 12 21.88 1.75 2.69
N GLN A 13 21.70 0.60 2.04
CA GLN A 13 22.02 -0.70 2.62
C GLN A 13 23.52 -0.84 2.88
N GLU A 14 24.37 -0.47 1.92
CA GLU A 14 25.83 -0.44 2.11
C GLU A 14 26.22 0.45 3.30
N TYR A 15 25.56 1.61 3.45
CA TYR A 15 25.75 2.47 4.61
C TYR A 15 25.38 1.75 5.92
N GLN A 16 24.24 1.08 5.97
CA GLN A 16 23.79 0.34 7.16
C GLN A 16 24.75 -0.81 7.53
N GLU A 17 25.31 -1.50 6.54
CA GLU A 17 26.29 -2.57 6.73
C GLU A 17 27.67 -2.03 7.13
N SER A 18 28.04 -0.83 6.68
CA SER A 18 29.37 -0.25 6.94
C SER A 18 29.62 0.12 8.41
N GLY A 19 28.57 0.43 9.18
CA GLY A 19 28.69 0.95 10.55
C GLY A 19 29.40 2.31 10.66
N LEU A 20 29.71 2.96 9.53
CA LEU A 20 30.36 4.28 9.49
C LEU A 20 29.37 5.39 9.87
N LYS A 21 29.91 6.55 10.29
CA LYS A 21 29.08 7.76 10.39
C LYS A 21 28.74 8.24 8.98
N ILE A 22 27.55 8.84 8.82
CA ILE A 22 27.06 9.37 7.53
C ILE A 22 28.12 10.26 6.85
N LYS A 23 28.82 11.12 7.60
CA LYS A 23 29.86 12.01 7.04
C LYS A 23 31.02 11.24 6.42
N ASP A 24 31.51 10.20 7.11
CA ASP A 24 32.65 9.40 6.67
C ASP A 24 32.24 8.50 5.49
N PHE A 25 31.04 7.92 5.54
CA PHE A 25 30.47 7.16 4.43
C PHE A 25 30.28 8.02 3.17
N CYS A 26 29.72 9.22 3.33
CA CYS A 26 29.54 10.18 2.24
C CYS A 26 30.89 10.59 1.62
N ALA A 27 31.92 10.80 2.43
CA ALA A 27 33.26 11.13 1.95
C ALA A 27 33.84 9.99 1.10
N ASN A 28 33.70 8.73 1.54
CA ASN A 28 34.19 7.56 0.82
C ASN A 28 33.47 7.35 -0.52
N GLN A 29 32.17 7.67 -0.58
CA GLN A 29 31.34 7.49 -1.78
C GLN A 29 31.31 8.72 -2.69
N CYS A 30 32.15 9.74 -2.42
CA CYS A 30 32.15 11.02 -3.14
C CYS A 30 30.74 11.66 -3.21
N LEU A 31 29.97 11.52 -2.13
CA LEU A 31 28.59 11.97 -2.02
C LEU A 31 28.51 13.17 -1.08
N ALA A 32 27.79 14.22 -1.46
CA ALA A 32 27.52 15.31 -0.54
C ALA A 32 26.52 14.87 0.56
N PRO A 33 26.76 15.20 1.84
CA PRO A 33 25.83 14.84 2.92
C PRO A 33 24.39 15.34 2.69
N SER A 34 24.24 16.53 2.10
CA SER A 34 22.92 17.08 1.72
C SER A 34 22.17 16.18 0.75
N THR A 35 22.88 15.62 -0.25
CA THR A 35 22.31 14.65 -1.20
C THR A 35 21.86 13.39 -0.48
N PHE A 36 22.66 12.88 0.46
CA PHE A 36 22.28 11.71 1.26
C PHE A 36 20.99 11.95 2.05
N TYR A 37 20.90 13.08 2.76
CA TYR A 37 19.70 13.41 3.53
C TYR A 37 18.47 13.63 2.64
N TYR A 38 18.64 14.30 1.50
CA TYR A 38 17.57 14.48 0.52
C TYR A 38 16.98 13.14 0.06
N TRP A 39 17.84 12.20 -0.32
CA TRP A 39 17.39 10.90 -0.81
C TRP A 39 16.84 9.99 0.29
N ARG A 40 17.34 10.11 1.53
CA ARG A 40 16.76 9.43 2.68
C ARG A 40 15.32 9.89 2.92
N ASN A 41 15.05 11.19 2.89
CA ASN A 41 13.69 11.70 3.02
C ASN A 41 12.80 11.22 1.86
N LYS A 42 13.33 11.22 0.63
CA LYS A 42 12.63 10.65 -0.54
C LYS A 42 12.30 9.16 -0.38
N LEU A 43 13.17 8.39 0.27
CA LEU A 43 12.94 6.98 0.56
C LEU A 43 11.82 6.80 1.60
N GLU A 44 11.80 7.63 2.64
CA GLU A 44 10.73 7.63 3.66
C GLU A 44 9.38 8.03 3.05
N GLU A 45 9.34 9.07 2.21
CA GLU A 45 8.14 9.45 1.45
C GLU A 45 7.62 8.29 0.60
N ALA A 46 8.50 7.59 -0.12
CA ALA A 46 8.11 6.46 -0.96
C ALA A 46 7.52 5.30 -0.14
N SER A 47 8.01 5.06 1.08
CA SER A 47 7.46 4.06 1.99
C SER A 47 6.10 4.47 2.58
N GLN A 48 5.86 5.77 2.81
CA GLN A 48 4.57 6.27 3.31
C GLN A 48 3.45 6.19 2.26
N HIS A 49 3.79 6.25 0.97
CA HIS A 49 2.84 6.11 -0.12
C HIS A 49 2.62 4.66 -0.56
N GLN A 50 3.31 3.68 0.06
CA GLN A 50 2.81 2.31 -0.03
C GLN A 50 1.46 2.26 0.71
N PRO A 51 0.38 1.83 0.06
CA PRO A 51 -0.89 1.66 0.75
C PRO A 51 -0.60 0.73 1.92
N VAL A 52 -0.80 1.24 3.15
CA VAL A 52 -0.87 0.44 4.37
C VAL A 52 -1.79 -0.71 4.01
N ASP A 53 -1.25 -1.94 4.06
CA ASP A 53 -1.84 -3.14 3.47
C ASP A 53 -3.36 -3.17 3.54
N PHE A 54 -3.99 -3.75 2.51
CA PHE A 54 -5.43 -4.03 2.48
C PHE A 54 -5.88 -4.59 3.82
N VAL A 55 -6.61 -3.78 4.60
CA VAL A 55 -7.19 -4.21 5.87
C VAL A 55 -8.40 -5.09 5.51
N PRO A 56 -8.35 -6.42 5.69
CA PRO A 56 -9.46 -7.27 5.34
C PRO A 56 -10.58 -7.03 6.35
N LEU A 57 -11.72 -6.51 5.88
CA LEU A 57 -12.92 -6.40 6.70
C LEU A 57 -13.47 -7.81 6.92
N ALA A 58 -13.18 -8.40 8.08
CA ALA A 58 -13.77 -9.68 8.48
C ALA A 58 -15.24 -9.45 8.87
N PHE A 59 -16.16 -9.81 7.98
CA PHE A 59 -17.58 -9.89 8.31
C PHE A 59 -17.78 -11.10 9.22
N GLY A 60 -17.99 -10.85 10.52
CA GLY A 60 -18.13 -11.89 11.52
C GLY A 60 -19.23 -12.88 11.13
N SER A 61 -18.84 -14.13 10.86
CA SER A 61 -19.77 -15.24 10.69
C SER A 61 -20.40 -15.57 12.04
N ASN A 62 -21.72 -15.42 12.07
CA ASN A 62 -22.65 -15.72 13.16
C ASN A 62 -22.24 -16.95 14.00
N LYS A 63 -21.78 -16.73 15.24
CA LYS A 63 -21.94 -17.69 16.33
C LYS A 63 -23.16 -17.27 17.16
N PRO A 64 -24.01 -18.21 17.60
CA PRO A 64 -25.15 -17.88 18.44
C PRO A 64 -24.67 -17.42 19.82
N ALA A 65 -25.39 -16.43 20.34
CA ALA A 65 -25.08 -15.62 21.51
C ALA A 65 -24.62 -16.38 22.76
N ALA A 66 -23.62 -15.81 23.44
CA ALA A 66 -23.65 -15.65 24.89
C ALA A 66 -22.80 -14.44 25.33
N ASN A 67 -23.50 -13.48 25.94
CA ASN A 67 -23.03 -12.43 26.86
C ASN A 67 -22.37 -11.14 26.34
N ASN A 68 -23.23 -10.13 26.18
CA ASN A 68 -23.16 -8.79 26.78
C ASN A 68 -21.83 -8.03 26.75
N GLN A 69 -21.71 -7.08 25.82
CA GLN A 69 -21.55 -5.67 26.18
C GLN A 69 -21.90 -4.76 25.00
N ALA A 70 -22.75 -3.78 25.30
CA ALA A 70 -23.43 -2.94 24.34
C ALA A 70 -22.49 -1.89 23.73
N ILE A 71 -22.50 -1.78 22.40
CA ILE A 71 -22.37 -0.48 21.75
C ILE A 71 -23.53 -0.35 20.77
N LYS A 72 -24.51 0.47 21.16
CA LYS A 72 -25.68 0.81 20.36
C LYS A 72 -25.26 1.85 19.33
N TYR A 73 -25.02 1.41 18.09
CA TYR A 73 -25.16 2.29 16.92
C TYR A 73 -26.46 1.95 16.20
N PRO A 74 -27.16 2.94 15.62
CA PRO A 74 -28.45 2.71 15.00
C PRO A 74 -28.28 1.82 13.76
N VAL A 75 -28.62 0.55 13.92
CA VAL A 75 -28.76 -0.41 12.84
C VAL A 75 -29.96 0.04 12.01
N LYS A 76 -29.69 0.76 10.92
CA LYS A 76 -30.61 0.75 9.79
C LYS A 76 -30.59 -0.67 9.24
N SER A 77 -31.65 -1.42 9.56
CA SER A 77 -31.99 -2.64 8.87
C SER A 77 -32.29 -2.30 7.41
N LEU A 78 -31.31 -2.53 6.54
CA LEU A 78 -31.56 -2.79 5.13
C LEU A 78 -31.22 -4.29 5.00
N GLY A 79 -32.21 -5.17 5.10
CA GLY A 79 -33.20 -5.30 4.05
C GLY A 79 -32.45 -5.89 2.87
N ILE A 80 -32.56 -7.21 2.72
CA ILE A 80 -32.07 -7.97 1.58
C ILE A 80 -32.45 -7.18 0.32
N SER A 81 -31.46 -6.57 -0.32
CA SER A 81 -31.60 -6.02 -1.65
C SER A 81 -30.35 -6.46 -2.38
N GLU A 82 -30.58 -7.14 -3.49
CA GLU A 82 -29.61 -7.47 -4.51
C GLU A 82 -28.71 -6.25 -4.74
N ASN A 83 -27.53 -6.23 -4.11
CA ASN A 83 -26.59 -5.14 -4.25
C ASN A 83 -25.87 -5.31 -5.60
N ASN A 84 -26.61 -5.04 -6.68
CA ASN A 84 -26.17 -4.89 -8.06
C ASN A 84 -25.36 -3.58 -8.23
N ALA A 85 -24.59 -3.22 -7.21
CA ALA A 85 -23.82 -1.98 -7.17
C ALA A 85 -22.49 -2.25 -7.90
N PRO A 86 -22.20 -1.53 -9.00
CA PRO A 86 -20.98 -1.75 -9.75
C PRO A 86 -19.75 -1.39 -8.92
N ILE A 87 -18.70 -2.22 -8.99
CA ILE A 87 -17.41 -1.97 -8.33
C ILE A 87 -16.55 -1.09 -9.25
N GLU A 88 -16.12 0.09 -8.80
CA GLU A 88 -15.23 0.98 -9.56
C GLU A 88 -13.79 0.89 -9.03
N LEU A 89 -12.83 0.62 -9.92
CA LEU A 89 -11.39 0.67 -9.66
C LEU A 89 -10.81 1.92 -10.32
N VAL A 90 -10.01 2.69 -9.57
CA VAL A 90 -9.34 3.90 -10.06
C VAL A 90 -7.84 3.68 -10.08
N PHE A 91 -7.22 3.80 -11.25
CA PHE A 91 -5.78 3.63 -11.45
C PHE A 91 -5.01 4.95 -11.20
N PRO A 92 -3.70 4.90 -10.84
CA PRO A 92 -2.90 6.10 -10.56
C PRO A 92 -2.80 7.10 -11.72
N ASN A 93 -2.96 6.64 -12.96
CA ASN A 93 -3.00 7.48 -14.15
C ASN A 93 -4.37 8.14 -14.41
N GLY A 94 -5.34 7.97 -13.50
CA GLY A 94 -6.69 8.50 -13.61
C GLY A 94 -7.66 7.63 -14.43
N THR A 95 -7.21 6.48 -14.95
CA THR A 95 -8.09 5.53 -15.65
C THR A 95 -9.07 4.91 -14.65
N LYS A 96 -10.32 4.71 -15.07
CA LYS A 96 -11.37 4.11 -14.24
C LYS A 96 -11.88 2.84 -14.90
N MET A 97 -11.94 1.74 -14.15
CA MET A 97 -12.51 0.47 -14.58
C MET A 97 -13.72 0.14 -13.73
N VAL A 98 -14.88 -0.06 -14.38
CA VAL A 98 -16.14 -0.36 -13.70
C VAL A 98 -16.51 -1.81 -13.95
N LEU A 99 -16.55 -2.60 -12.88
CA LEU A 99 -17.00 -3.99 -12.87
C LEU A 99 -18.50 -4.00 -12.57
N ARG A 100 -19.29 -4.52 -13.52
CA ARG A 100 -20.74 -4.71 -13.40
C ARG A 100 -21.03 -6.16 -12.98
N ASP A 101 -22.28 -6.49 -12.68
CA ASP A 101 -22.63 -7.86 -12.27
C ASP A 101 -22.27 -8.90 -13.35
N ASN A 102 -21.91 -10.12 -12.91
CA ASN A 102 -21.42 -11.25 -13.73
C ASN A 102 -20.00 -11.10 -14.32
N ILE A 103 -19.03 -10.61 -13.55
CA ILE A 103 -17.61 -10.73 -13.94
C ILE A 103 -17.08 -12.11 -13.58
N ASP A 104 -16.52 -12.80 -14.57
CA ASP A 104 -15.75 -14.02 -14.35
C ASP A 104 -14.50 -13.71 -13.52
N MET A 105 -14.42 -14.32 -12.33
CA MET A 105 -13.31 -14.13 -11.39
C MET A 105 -11.96 -14.58 -11.97
N GLN A 106 -11.94 -15.56 -12.89
CA GLN A 106 -10.74 -15.98 -13.60
C GLN A 106 -10.27 -14.92 -14.59
N LEU A 107 -11.20 -14.26 -15.27
CA LEU A 107 -10.88 -13.14 -16.16
C LEU A 107 -10.34 -11.96 -15.35
N LEU A 108 -10.99 -11.63 -14.23
CA LEU A 108 -10.54 -10.56 -13.33
C LEU A 108 -9.14 -10.85 -12.80
N LYS A 109 -8.89 -12.08 -12.35
CA LYS A 109 -7.57 -12.50 -11.86
C LYS A 109 -6.48 -12.31 -12.92
N ARG A 110 -6.75 -12.65 -14.18
CA ARG A 110 -5.79 -12.43 -15.29
C ARG A 110 -5.51 -10.95 -15.54
N ILE A 111 -6.52 -10.08 -15.46
CA ILE A 111 -6.36 -8.64 -15.67
C ILE A 111 -5.56 -8.01 -14.54
N VAL A 112 -5.81 -8.40 -13.29
CA VAL A 112 -5.14 -7.83 -12.11
C VAL A 112 -3.66 -8.26 -12.05
N HIS A 113 -3.34 -9.52 -12.36
CA HIS A 113 -1.95 -10.02 -12.38
C HIS A 113 -1.13 -9.58 -13.60
N LEU A 114 -1.70 -8.82 -14.53
CA LEU A 114 -0.97 -8.28 -15.68
C LEU A 114 -0.11 -7.05 -15.31
N PHE A 115 -0.22 -6.58 -14.06
CA PHE A 115 0.48 -5.41 -13.52
C PHE A 115 1.48 -5.75 -12.39
N ASP A 116 1.85 -7.03 -12.24
CA ASP A 116 2.97 -7.48 -11.39
C ASP A 116 4.27 -7.55 -12.20
#